data_AF-A0A847JCC3-F1
#
_entry.id   AF-A0A847JCC3-F1
#
_cell.length_a   1.000
_cell.length_b   1.000
_cell.length_c   1.000
_cell.angle_alpha   90.00
_cell.angle_beta   90.00
_cell.angle_gamma   90.00
#
_symmetry.space_group_name_H-M   'P 1'
#
loop_
_entity.id
_entity.type
_entity.pdbx_description
1 polymer ?
#
loop_
_entity_poly.entity_id
_entity_poly.type
_entity_poly.pdbx_seq_one_letter_code
_entity_poly.pdbx_strand_id
1 'polypeptide(L)'
;MRKTIVVLLLAGVATVAANLFLVTLPAFERLSADPRNAKILIVPHLRWGIDPTTLVIDLWRVDGTAAMVDVDRCLLDVAAALKDRDFTRVELAHRTSVRFQMSGSYFKTLGTERDWQNPVYTMRTMPENMQTPDGLPAFERWSGGMLGVLGKQIDDHNALHRRWYFDEL
;
A
#
# COMPACT_ATOMS: atom_id res chain seq x y z
N MET A 1 -15.42 19.60 -33.57
CA MET A 1 -15.44 20.15 -32.19
C MET A 1 -16.38 19.36 -31.27
N ARG A 2 -17.70 19.34 -31.48
CA ARG A 2 -18.64 18.58 -30.61
C ARG A 2 -18.32 17.07 -30.48
N LYS A 3 -18.00 16.39 -31.60
CA LYS A 3 -17.63 14.96 -31.59
C LYS A 3 -16.35 14.70 -30.79
N THR A 4 -15.35 15.56 -30.92
CA THR A 4 -14.07 15.48 -30.18
C THR A 4 -14.29 15.62 -28.67
N ILE A 5 -15.14 16.58 -28.25
CA ILE A 5 -15.48 16.77 -26.83
C ILE A 5 -16.17 15.52 -26.27
N VAL A 6 -17.12 14.94 -27.01
CA VAL A 6 -17.81 13.73 -26.59
C VAL A 6 -16.84 12.56 -26.42
N VAL A 7 -15.90 12.37 -27.36
CA VAL A 7 -14.88 11.30 -27.26
C VAL A 7 -13.98 11.50 -26.04
N LEU A 8 -13.52 12.73 -25.78
CA LEU A 8 -12.69 13.03 -24.62
C LEU A 8 -13.43 12.79 -23.30
N LEU A 9 -14.71 13.15 -23.23
CA LEU A 9 -15.56 12.87 -22.06
C LEU A 9 -15.72 11.37 -21.83
N LEU A 10 -16.02 10.61 -22.89
CA LEU A 10 -16.15 9.15 -22.79
C LEU A 10 -14.84 8.48 -22.35
N ALA A 11 -13.71 8.94 -22.89
CA ALA A 11 -12.40 8.46 -22.46
C ALA A 11 -12.14 8.76 -20.98
N GLY A 12 -12.46 9.98 -20.51
CA GLY A 12 -12.34 10.34 -19.10
C GLY A 12 -13.20 9.47 -18.19
N VAL A 13 -14.46 9.24 -18.55
CA VAL A 13 -15.37 8.34 -17.80
C VAL A 13 -14.83 6.92 -17.77
N ALA A 14 -14.34 6.41 -18.91
CA ALA A 14 -13.77 5.06 -18.98
C ALA A 14 -12.55 4.91 -18.07
N THR A 15 -11.67 5.91 -18.00
CA THR A 15 -10.48 5.86 -17.12
C THR A 15 -10.86 5.88 -15.64
N VAL A 16 -11.81 6.73 -15.24
CA VAL A 16 -12.31 6.76 -13.85
C VAL A 16 -12.97 5.42 -13.49
N ALA A 17 -13.79 4.87 -14.40
CA ALA A 17 -14.39 3.56 -14.21
C ALA A 17 -13.33 2.45 -14.08
N ALA A 18 -12.30 2.46 -14.92
CA ALA A 18 -11.21 1.49 -14.85
C ALA A 18 -10.48 1.55 -13.50
N ASN A 19 -10.16 2.74 -12.99
CA ASN A 19 -9.57 2.89 -11.66
C ASN A 19 -10.48 2.29 -10.57
N LEU A 20 -11.78 2.64 -10.60
CA LEU A 20 -12.75 2.16 -9.62
C LEU A 20 -12.91 0.63 -9.64
N PHE A 21 -13.19 0.04 -10.81
CA PHE A 21 -13.48 -1.38 -10.94
C PHE A 21 -12.25 -2.29 -10.86
N LEU A 22 -11.07 -1.80 -11.24
CA LEU A 22 -9.86 -2.63 -11.25
C LEU A 22 -9.00 -2.46 -9.99
N VAL A 23 -9.13 -1.35 -9.25
CA VAL A 23 -8.35 -1.07 -8.04
C VAL A 23 -9.23 -0.97 -6.81
N THR A 24 -10.09 0.06 -6.78
CA THR A 24 -10.72 0.50 -5.53
C THR A 24 -11.76 -0.49 -5.02
N LEU A 25 -12.66 -0.97 -5.90
CA LEU A 25 -13.73 -1.89 -5.50
C LEU A 25 -13.21 -3.25 -5.04
N PRO A 26 -12.32 -3.96 -5.76
CA PRO A 26 -11.77 -5.23 -5.29
C PRO A 26 -11.07 -5.10 -3.94
N ALA A 27 -10.34 -3.99 -3.73
CA ALA A 27 -9.70 -3.73 -2.44
C ALA A 27 -10.70 -3.47 -1.31
N PHE A 28 -11.76 -2.70 -1.57
CA PHE A 28 -12.81 -2.43 -0.59
C PHE A 28 -13.60 -3.69 -0.23
N GLU A 29 -13.91 -4.55 -1.20
CA GLU A 29 -14.53 -5.85 -0.97
C GLU A 29 -13.66 -6.69 -0.02
N ARG A 30 -12.35 -6.77 -0.27
CA ARG A 30 -11.43 -7.52 0.59
C ARG A 30 -11.26 -6.91 1.98
N LEU A 31 -11.17 -5.59 2.09
CA LEU A 31 -11.04 -4.87 3.35
C LEU A 31 -12.29 -5.03 4.22
N SER A 32 -13.48 -4.89 3.62
CA SER A 32 -14.77 -4.99 4.33
C SER A 32 -15.12 -6.42 4.77
N ALA A 33 -14.54 -7.44 4.14
CA ALA A 33 -14.71 -8.83 4.53
C ALA A 33 -14.09 -9.18 5.90
N ASP A 34 -13.15 -8.38 6.42
CA ASP A 34 -12.59 -8.55 7.77
C ASP A 34 -13.04 -7.39 8.69
N PRO A 35 -13.94 -7.63 9.66
CA PRO A 35 -14.49 -6.57 10.50
C PRO A 35 -13.43 -5.86 11.35
N ARG A 36 -12.29 -6.49 11.60
CA ARG A 36 -11.17 -5.87 12.32
C ARG A 36 -10.54 -4.72 11.51
N ASN A 37 -10.77 -4.62 10.20
CA ASN A 37 -10.30 -3.51 9.35
C ASN A 37 -11.10 -2.22 9.54
N ALA A 38 -12.26 -2.24 10.22
CA ALA A 38 -13.15 -1.08 10.32
C ALA A 38 -12.50 0.18 10.94
N LYS A 39 -11.44 -0.02 11.74
CA LYS A 39 -10.66 1.03 12.38
C LYS A 39 -9.75 1.82 11.43
N ILE A 40 -9.55 1.31 10.22
CA ILE A 40 -8.61 1.86 9.23
C ILE A 40 -9.38 2.20 7.95
N LEU A 41 -9.09 3.35 7.36
CA LEU A 41 -9.57 3.71 6.02
C LEU A 41 -8.36 3.86 5.09
N ILE A 42 -8.20 2.88 4.20
CA ILE A 42 -7.28 2.97 3.05
C ILE A 42 -8.12 3.17 1.79
N VAL A 43 -7.67 4.03 0.89
CA VAL A 43 -8.30 4.31 -0.41
C VAL A 43 -7.31 3.97 -1.55
N PRO A 44 -7.27 2.72 -2.02
CA PRO A 44 -6.40 2.32 -3.11
C PRO A 44 -6.88 2.91 -4.44
N HIS A 45 -5.97 3.49 -5.21
CA HIS A 45 -6.28 4.08 -6.51
C HIS A 45 -5.03 4.13 -7.41
N LEU A 46 -5.22 4.24 -8.72
CA LEU A 46 -4.14 4.53 -9.66
C LEU A 46 -3.58 5.92 -9.43
N ARG A 47 -2.27 6.12 -9.60
CA ARG A 47 -1.67 7.45 -9.49
C ARG A 47 -2.33 8.44 -10.48
N TRP A 48 -2.70 9.61 -9.95
CA TRP A 48 -3.51 10.62 -10.65
C TRP A 48 -4.88 10.12 -11.17
N GLY A 49 -5.32 8.95 -10.72
CA GLY A 49 -6.52 8.25 -11.20
C GLY A 49 -6.38 7.61 -12.58
N ILE A 50 -5.22 7.71 -13.25
CA ILE A 50 -5.07 7.35 -14.66
C ILE A 50 -3.81 6.55 -15.01
N ASP A 51 -2.75 6.60 -14.19
CA ASP A 51 -1.51 5.86 -14.46
C ASP A 51 -1.67 4.38 -14.07
N PRO A 52 -1.78 3.45 -15.04
CA PRO A 52 -2.05 2.05 -14.74
C PRO A 52 -0.87 1.32 -14.11
N THR A 53 0.33 1.93 -14.12
CA THR A 53 1.58 1.29 -13.68
C THR A 53 1.89 1.54 -12.21
N THR A 54 1.22 2.53 -11.60
CA THR A 54 1.48 2.95 -10.23
C THR A 54 0.20 2.87 -9.38
N LEU A 55 0.21 1.98 -8.39
CA LEU A 55 -0.82 1.92 -7.36
C LEU A 55 -0.48 2.88 -6.22
N VAL A 56 -1.46 3.64 -5.74
CA VAL A 56 -1.36 4.43 -4.52
C VAL A 56 -2.23 3.76 -3.45
N ILE A 57 -1.63 3.45 -2.31
CA ILE A 57 -2.29 2.95 -1.10
C ILE A 57 -2.35 4.14 -0.15
N ASP A 58 -3.46 4.87 -0.22
CA ASP A 58 -3.62 6.12 0.50
C ASP A 58 -4.35 5.89 1.82
N LEU A 59 -3.65 6.08 2.93
CA LEU A 59 -4.18 5.94 4.27
C LEU A 59 -4.85 7.26 4.70
N TRP A 60 -6.14 7.23 4.99
CA TRP A 60 -6.94 8.42 5.31
C TRP A 60 -7.31 8.52 6.78
N ARG A 61 -7.61 7.38 7.41
CA ARG A 61 -8.02 7.31 8.81
C ARG A 61 -7.37 6.13 9.51
N VAL A 62 -6.88 6.39 10.71
CA VAL A 62 -6.47 5.39 11.69
C VAL A 62 -7.15 5.78 12.98
N ASP A 63 -8.08 4.95 13.46
CA ASP A 63 -8.77 5.21 14.71
C ASP A 63 -7.78 5.11 15.89
N GLY A 64 -7.97 5.90 16.96
CA GLY A 64 -7.04 5.96 18.10
C GLY A 64 -6.91 4.65 18.92
N THR A 65 -7.70 3.62 18.62
CA THR A 65 -7.58 2.27 19.21
C THR A 65 -6.98 1.24 18.25
N ALA A 66 -6.51 1.67 17.07
CA ALA A 66 -5.83 0.82 16.13
C ALA A 66 -4.36 0.63 16.52
N ALA A 67 -3.85 -0.57 16.31
CA ALA A 67 -2.43 -0.87 16.39
C ALA A 67 -1.77 -0.79 15.00
N MET A 68 -0.45 -0.66 14.95
CA MET A 68 0.32 -0.70 13.69
C MET A 68 0.02 -1.97 12.86
N VAL A 69 -0.15 -3.12 13.53
CA VAL A 69 -0.52 -4.38 12.88
C VAL A 69 -1.89 -4.35 12.22
N ASP A 70 -2.81 -3.46 12.63
CA ASP A 70 -4.08 -3.27 11.93
C ASP A 70 -3.87 -2.59 10.58
N VAL A 71 -2.93 -1.64 10.50
CA VAL A 71 -2.53 -0.98 9.25
C VAL A 71 -1.79 -1.96 8.35
N ASP A 72 -0.86 -2.76 8.89
CA ASP A 72 -0.18 -3.81 8.13
C ASP A 72 -1.18 -4.80 7.54
N ARG A 73 -2.15 -5.25 8.35
CA ARG A 73 -3.20 -6.16 7.90
C ARG A 73 -4.01 -5.57 6.75
N CYS A 74 -4.42 -4.30 6.85
CA CYS A 74 -5.13 -3.63 5.76
C CYS A 74 -4.26 -3.54 4.49
N LEU A 75 -2.98 -3.16 4.61
CA LEU A 75 -2.04 -3.11 3.50
C LEU A 75 -1.92 -4.49 2.82
N LEU A 76 -1.75 -5.56 3.60
CA LEU A 76 -1.62 -6.92 3.08
C LEU A 76 -2.94 -7.45 2.49
N ASP A 77 -4.09 -7.05 3.03
CA ASP A 77 -5.40 -7.37 2.47
C ASP A 77 -5.60 -6.68 1.10
N VAL A 78 -5.16 -5.42 0.95
CA VAL A 78 -5.14 -4.73 -0.36
C VAL A 78 -4.20 -5.44 -1.33
N ALA A 79 -3.01 -5.86 -0.88
CA ALA A 79 -2.07 -6.63 -1.69
C ALA A 79 -2.68 -7.94 -2.18
N ALA A 80 -3.37 -8.67 -1.30
CA ALA A 80 -4.04 -9.92 -1.66
C ALA A 80 -5.18 -9.72 -2.65
N ALA A 81 -5.95 -8.64 -2.51
CA ALA A 81 -7.03 -8.29 -3.43
C ALA A 81 -6.53 -7.98 -4.85
N LEU A 82 -5.32 -7.46 -4.97
CA LEU A 82 -4.75 -6.98 -6.23
C LEU A 82 -3.59 -7.85 -6.74
N LYS A 83 -3.37 -9.03 -6.16
CA LYS A 83 -2.22 -9.90 -6.46
C LYS A 83 -2.13 -10.35 -7.93
N ASP A 84 -3.25 -10.41 -8.64
CA ASP A 84 -3.30 -10.80 -10.05
C ASP A 84 -3.02 -9.63 -11.01
N ARG A 85 -2.78 -8.42 -10.47
CA ARG A 85 -2.42 -7.24 -11.23
C ARG A 85 -0.94 -6.93 -11.09
N ASP A 86 -0.34 -6.49 -12.20
CA ASP A 86 1.04 -6.07 -12.22
C ASP A 86 1.13 -4.53 -12.16
N PHE A 87 1.92 -4.06 -11.20
CA PHE A 87 2.32 -2.66 -11.08
C PHE A 87 3.83 -2.58 -11.24
N THR A 88 4.31 -1.47 -11.78
CA THR A 88 5.74 -1.14 -11.69
C THR A 88 6.08 -0.71 -10.27
N ARG A 89 5.17 0.06 -9.65
CA ARG A 89 5.41 0.70 -8.36
C ARG A 89 4.15 0.78 -7.52
N VAL A 90 4.33 0.72 -6.21
CA VAL A 90 3.26 0.96 -5.23
C VAL A 90 3.72 2.05 -4.27
N GLU A 91 2.93 3.11 -4.16
CA GLU A 91 3.18 4.28 -3.32
C GLU A 91 2.34 4.16 -2.05
N LEU A 92 2.96 4.33 -0.88
CA LEU A 92 2.28 4.46 0.40
C LEU A 92 2.09 5.94 0.70
N ALA A 93 0.84 6.38 0.72
CA ALA A 93 0.47 7.77 1.00
C ALA A 93 -0.28 7.89 2.33
N HIS A 94 -0.19 9.06 2.94
CA HIS A 94 -1.07 9.49 4.02
C HIS A 94 -1.77 10.77 3.58
N ARG A 95 -3.09 10.70 3.41
CA ARG A 95 -3.94 11.81 2.94
C ARG A 95 -3.34 12.48 1.70
N THR A 96 -3.09 11.69 0.65
CA THR A 96 -2.51 12.10 -0.65
C THR A 96 -1.00 12.40 -0.65
N SER A 97 -0.36 12.54 0.51
CA SER A 97 1.08 12.78 0.59
C SER A 97 1.85 11.47 0.58
N VAL A 98 2.60 11.21 -0.50
CA VAL A 98 3.43 10.00 -0.65
C VAL A 98 4.60 10.05 0.32
N ARG A 99 4.73 8.99 1.13
CA ARG A 99 5.80 8.87 2.15
C ARG A 99 6.83 7.82 1.78
N PHE A 100 6.37 6.73 1.18
CA PHE A 100 7.21 5.62 0.77
C PHE A 100 6.73 5.05 -0.55
N GLN A 101 7.57 4.25 -1.17
CA GLN A 101 7.21 3.41 -2.29
C GLN A 101 7.92 2.06 -2.22
N MET A 102 7.37 1.06 -2.90
CA MET A 102 7.98 -0.25 -3.09
C MET A 102 7.81 -0.70 -4.55
N SER A 103 8.59 -1.69 -4.98
CA SER A 103 8.38 -2.28 -6.31
C SER A 103 7.03 -3.00 -6.35
N GLY A 104 6.35 -2.95 -7.50
CA GLY A 104 5.12 -3.72 -7.66
C GLY A 104 5.34 -5.23 -7.63
N SER A 105 6.55 -5.70 -7.97
CA SER A 105 6.93 -7.11 -7.79
C SER A 105 6.93 -7.53 -6.31
N TYR A 106 7.48 -6.70 -5.42
CA TYR A 106 7.45 -6.98 -3.99
C TYR A 106 6.03 -6.93 -3.43
N PHE A 107 5.23 -5.95 -3.85
CA PHE A 107 3.81 -5.87 -3.49
C PHE A 107 3.03 -7.12 -3.92
N LYS A 108 3.29 -7.65 -5.13
CA LYS A 108 2.70 -8.90 -5.61
C LYS A 108 3.09 -10.10 -4.74
N THR A 109 4.34 -10.15 -4.29
CA THR A 109 4.79 -11.14 -3.30
C THR A 109 3.96 -11.03 -2.01
N LEU A 110 3.82 -9.84 -1.44
CA LEU A 110 3.01 -9.62 -0.23
C LEU A 110 1.57 -10.15 -0.38
N GLY A 111 0.94 -9.89 -1.52
CA GLY A 111 -0.42 -10.35 -1.79
C GLY A 111 -0.54 -11.86 -1.98
N THR A 112 0.46 -12.48 -2.62
CA THR A 112 0.52 -13.94 -2.85
C THR A 112 0.80 -14.71 -1.57
N GLU A 113 1.61 -14.13 -0.68
CA GLU A 113 2.05 -14.70 0.58
C GLU A 113 1.04 -14.53 1.72
N ARG A 114 0.04 -13.66 1.56
CA ARG A 114 -0.92 -13.23 2.59
C ARG A 114 -1.49 -14.35 3.47
N ASP A 115 -1.83 -15.48 2.86
CA ASP A 115 -2.61 -16.55 3.49
C ASP A 115 -1.74 -17.64 4.13
N TRP A 116 -0.46 -17.73 3.81
CA TRP A 116 0.42 -18.83 4.26
C TRP A 116 1.74 -18.39 4.88
N GLN A 117 2.20 -17.18 4.58
CA GLN A 117 3.43 -16.63 5.17
C GLN A 117 3.19 -16.14 6.59
N ASN A 118 4.21 -16.24 7.43
CA ASN A 118 4.16 -15.73 8.79
C ASN A 118 4.10 -14.18 8.79
N PRO A 119 3.04 -13.54 9.30
CA PRO A 119 2.92 -12.08 9.32
C PRO A 119 4.06 -11.38 10.05
N VAL A 120 4.62 -12.00 11.10
CA VAL A 120 5.77 -11.45 11.84
C VAL A 120 7.04 -11.43 11.00
N TYR A 121 7.18 -12.37 10.08
CA TYR A 121 8.29 -12.35 9.11
C TYR A 121 8.08 -11.23 8.10
N THR A 122 6.88 -11.12 7.52
CA THR A 122 6.57 -10.03 6.58
C THR A 122 6.80 -8.66 7.21
N MET A 123 6.28 -8.42 8.42
CA MET A 123 6.41 -7.16 9.14
C MET A 123 7.88 -6.77 9.39
N ARG A 124 8.74 -7.74 9.77
CA ARG A 124 10.16 -7.45 10.08
C ARG A 124 10.99 -7.13 8.83
N THR A 125 10.67 -7.73 7.68
CA THR A 125 11.46 -7.57 6.45
C THR A 125 10.90 -6.53 5.48
N MET A 126 9.65 -6.07 5.70
CA MET A 126 9.00 -5.10 4.83
C MET A 126 9.73 -3.76 4.73
N PRO A 127 10.24 -3.15 5.83
CA PRO A 127 10.95 -1.88 5.76
C PRO A 127 12.14 -1.90 4.80
N GLU A 128 12.89 -3.02 4.74
CA GLU A 128 14.06 -3.19 3.85
C GLU A 128 13.72 -3.12 2.34
N ASN A 129 12.43 -3.23 1.99
CA ASN A 129 11.92 -3.14 0.62
C ASN A 129 11.24 -1.79 0.35
N MET A 130 11.24 -0.88 1.31
CA MET A 130 10.69 0.47 1.16
C MET A 130 11.76 1.42 0.63
N GLN A 131 11.31 2.32 -0.21
CA GLN A 131 12.06 3.43 -0.76
C GLN A 131 11.38 4.74 -0.37
N THR A 132 12.18 5.80 -0.30
CA THR A 132 11.68 7.17 -0.24
C THR A 132 10.94 7.53 -1.54
N PRO A 133 10.16 8.61 -1.59
CA PRO A 133 9.42 8.99 -2.81
C PRO A 133 10.30 9.24 -4.03
N ASP A 134 11.56 9.64 -3.82
CA ASP A 134 12.59 9.82 -4.86
C ASP A 134 13.30 8.51 -5.25
N GLY A 135 13.01 7.38 -4.61
CA GLY A 135 13.46 6.05 -5.01
C GLY A 135 14.71 5.55 -4.31
N LEU A 136 15.23 6.31 -3.34
CA LEU A 136 16.35 5.87 -2.50
C LEU A 136 15.86 4.86 -1.46
N PRO A 137 16.69 3.89 -1.02
CA PRO A 137 16.33 3.01 0.08
C PRO A 137 15.91 3.83 1.32
N ALA A 138 14.75 3.50 1.91
CA ALA A 138 14.23 4.22 3.08
C ALA A 138 14.76 3.66 4.41
N PHE A 139 15.23 2.42 4.38
CA PHE A 139 15.76 1.65 5.51
C PHE A 139 16.95 0.80 5.03
N GLU A 140 17.84 0.48 5.96
CA GLU A 140 19.02 -0.35 5.68
C GLU A 140 18.67 -1.84 5.70
N ARG A 141 19.54 -2.66 5.07
CA ARG A 141 19.50 -4.10 5.27
C ARG A 141 20.47 -4.49 6.37
N TRP A 142 19.95 -5.20 7.37
CA TRP A 142 20.75 -5.60 8.52
C TRP A 142 21.42 -6.95 8.30
N SER A 143 22.68 -7.04 8.72
CA SER A 143 23.44 -8.29 8.73
C SER A 143 24.20 -8.43 10.06
N GLY A 144 24.57 -9.66 10.43
CA GLY A 144 25.24 -9.97 11.69
C GLY A 144 24.46 -10.95 12.55
N GLY A 145 24.60 -10.86 13.87
CA GLY A 145 23.97 -11.77 14.83
C GLY A 145 22.45 -11.65 14.84
N MET A 146 21.75 -12.80 14.93
CA MET A 146 20.29 -12.89 14.80
C MET A 146 19.53 -11.93 15.74
N LEU A 147 19.94 -11.84 17.01
CA LEU A 147 19.27 -10.96 17.98
C LEU A 147 19.42 -9.47 17.61
N GLY A 148 20.60 -9.06 17.13
CA GLY A 148 20.84 -7.68 16.71
C GLY A 148 20.05 -7.30 15.46
N VAL A 149 20.05 -8.20 14.46
CA VAL A 149 19.27 -8.03 13.22
C VAL A 149 17.78 -7.92 13.53
N LEU A 150 17.24 -8.81 14.36
CA LEU A 150 15.83 -8.78 14.75
C LEU A 150 15.45 -7.48 15.46
N GLY A 151 16.29 -7.00 16.39
CA GLY A 151 16.04 -5.73 17.08
C GLY A 151 15.92 -4.57 16.10
N LYS A 152 16.86 -4.47 15.16
CA LYS A 152 16.86 -3.41 14.14
C LYS A 152 15.68 -3.49 13.18
N GLN A 153 15.28 -4.68 12.76
CA GLN A 153 14.10 -4.87 11.91
C GLN A 153 12.80 -4.42 12.61
N ILE A 154 12.68 -4.64 13.92
CA ILE A 154 11.55 -4.14 14.70
C ILE A 154 11.60 -2.62 14.84
N ASP A 155 12.78 -2.04 15.08
CA ASP A 155 12.96 -0.59 15.11
C ASP A 155 12.54 0.06 13.79
N ASP A 156 12.97 -0.51 12.66
CA ASP A 156 12.63 -0.04 11.32
C ASP A 156 11.13 -0.19 11.01
N HIS A 157 10.52 -1.28 11.46
CA HIS A 157 9.07 -1.47 11.32
C HIS A 157 8.29 -0.40 12.08
N ASN A 158 8.68 -0.09 13.33
CA ASN A 158 8.08 1.00 14.08
C ASN A 158 8.31 2.36 13.39
N ALA A 159 9.52 2.60 12.89
CA ALA A 159 9.87 3.83 12.19
C ALA A 159 9.11 4.00 10.86
N LEU A 160 8.81 2.91 10.15
CA LEU A 160 7.95 2.90 8.96
C LEU A 160 6.57 3.47 9.27
N HIS A 161 5.88 2.91 10.26
CA HIS A 161 4.54 3.38 10.65
C HIS A 161 4.55 4.83 11.16
N ARG A 162 5.59 5.21 11.90
CA ARG A 162 5.80 6.59 12.38
C ARG A 162 5.88 7.60 11.25
N ARG A 163 6.79 7.36 10.32
CA ARG A 163 7.06 8.22 9.16
C ARG A 163 5.96 8.15 8.10
N TRP A 164 5.17 7.08 8.08
CA TRP A 164 4.07 6.94 7.13
C TRP A 164 2.86 7.77 7.56
N TYR A 165 2.40 7.66 8.82
CA TYR A 165 1.18 8.34 9.24
C TYR A 165 1.17 8.78 10.71
N PHE A 166 1.83 8.03 11.61
CA PHE A 166 1.57 8.16 13.05
C PHE A 166 2.06 9.49 13.62
N ASP A 167 3.18 10.03 13.13
CA ASP A 167 3.70 11.33 13.61
C ASP A 167 2.79 12.52 13.20
N GLU A 168 1.76 12.30 12.37
CA GLU A 168 0.78 13.29 11.89
C GLU A 168 -0.67 13.03 12.35
N LEU A 169 -0.88 12.06 13.26
CA LEU A 169 -2.20 11.75 13.84
C LEU A 169 -2.63 12.74 14.92
#